data_AF-A0A291GRZ3-F1
#
_entry.id   AF-A0A291GRZ3-F1
#
_cell.length_a   1.000
_cell.length_b   1.000
_cell.length_c   1.000
_cell.angle_alpha   90.00
_cell.angle_beta   90.00
_cell.angle_gamma   90.00
#
_symmetry.space_group_name_H-M   'P 1'
#
loop_
_entity.id
_entity.type
_entity.pdbx_description
1 polymer ?
#
loop_
_entity_poly.entity_id
_entity_poly.type
_entity_poly.pdbx_seq_one_letter_code
_entity_poly.pdbx_strand_id
1 'polypeptide(L)'
;MVHDRQGRVGGPRSQSIRAVAPQLGVGEDTLRIWCNRYGPTELVSPGEPLEEEDRRFRRELTEAQRANDTLKATSALVTAELDRPTTK
;
A
#
# COMPACT_ATOMS: atom_id res chain seq x y z
N MET A 1 41.59 18.88 -26.81
CA MET A 1 40.74 18.20 -25.82
C MET A 1 39.33 18.74 -25.97
N VAL A 2 38.42 17.87 -26.39
CA VAL A 2 36.99 18.15 -26.58
C VAL A 2 36.33 18.17 -25.20
N HIS A 3 36.13 19.36 -24.65
CA HIS A 3 35.22 19.56 -23.52
C HIS A 3 33.94 20.14 -24.07
N ASP A 4 33.11 19.32 -24.71
CA ASP A 4 31.77 19.77 -25.08
C ASP A 4 30.76 18.62 -25.04
N ARG A 5 29.57 18.94 -24.50
CA ARG A 5 28.30 18.17 -24.51
C ARG A 5 27.97 17.09 -23.46
N GLN A 6 28.40 17.17 -22.19
CA GLN A 6 27.85 16.25 -21.15
C GLN A 6 27.08 16.94 -20.00
N GLY A 7 26.77 18.23 -20.10
CA GLY A 7 26.04 18.96 -19.05
C GLY A 7 24.53 19.18 -19.25
N ARG A 8 23.92 18.78 -20.38
CA ARG A 8 22.53 19.16 -20.72
C ARG A 8 21.45 18.11 -20.41
N VAL A 9 21.83 16.92 -19.99
CA VAL A 9 20.89 15.84 -19.68
C VAL A 9 20.97 15.58 -18.18
N GLY A 10 20.18 16.31 -17.40
CA GLY A 10 19.99 15.94 -16.00
C GLY A 10 19.43 14.52 -15.91
N GLY A 11 19.51 13.92 -14.72
CA GLY A 11 18.99 12.58 -14.48
C GLY A 11 17.50 12.41 -14.83
N PRO A 12 16.97 11.18 -14.77
CA PRO A 12 15.62 10.83 -15.24
C PRO A 12 14.51 11.80 -14.78
N ARG A 13 14.59 12.24 -13.52
CA ARG A 13 13.66 13.22 -12.93
C ARG A 13 13.62 14.56 -13.67
N SER A 14 14.77 15.06 -14.14
CA SER A 14 14.82 16.32 -14.89
C SER A 14 14.18 16.19 -16.27
N GLN A 15 14.30 15.01 -16.90
CA GLN A 15 13.67 14.71 -18.17
C GLN A 15 12.15 14.63 -18.01
N SER A 16 11.67 13.99 -16.94
CA SER A 16 10.24 13.97 -16.59
C SER A 16 9.71 15.38 -16.34
N ILE A 17 10.44 16.22 -15.59
CA ILE A 17 10.06 17.61 -15.33
C ILE A 17 9.97 18.40 -16.64
N ARG A 18 10.95 18.28 -17.53
CA ARG A 18 10.92 18.94 -18.86
C ARG A 18 9.74 18.48 -19.71
N ALA A 19 9.36 17.20 -19.63
CA ALA A 19 8.23 16.67 -20.40
C ALA A 19 6.86 17.13 -19.86
N VAL A 20 6.73 17.26 -18.53
CA VAL A 20 5.45 17.54 -17.85
C VAL A 20 5.21 19.02 -17.63
N ALA A 21 6.25 19.83 -17.41
CA ALA A 21 6.12 21.26 -17.12
C ALA A 21 5.31 22.03 -18.19
N PRO A 22 5.50 21.81 -19.51
CA PRO A 22 4.69 22.45 -20.54
C PRO A 22 3.22 22.01 -20.52
N GLN A 23 2.94 20.75 -20.16
CA GLN A 23 1.56 20.22 -20.08
C GLN A 23 0.76 20.87 -18.95
N LEU A 24 1.46 21.26 -17.88
CA LEU A 24 0.88 21.96 -16.74
C LEU A 24 0.94 23.50 -16.88
N GLY A 25 1.55 24.02 -17.94
CA GLY A 25 1.72 25.47 -18.15
C GLY A 25 2.63 26.15 -17.11
N VAL A 26 3.55 25.40 -16.49
CA VAL A 26 4.47 25.91 -15.46
C VAL A 26 5.92 25.85 -15.93
N GLY A 27 6.79 26.66 -15.34
CA GLY A 27 8.23 26.58 -15.60
C GLY A 27 8.85 25.29 -15.05
N GLU A 28 9.89 24.77 -15.71
CA GLU A 28 10.63 23.58 -15.25
C GLU A 28 11.17 23.77 -13.82
N ASP A 29 11.68 24.96 -13.49
CA ASP A 29 12.20 25.29 -12.16
C ASP A 29 11.09 25.31 -11.10
N THR A 30 9.92 25.84 -11.42
CA THR A 30 8.75 25.86 -10.53
C THR A 30 8.29 24.44 -10.22
N LEU A 31 8.15 23.60 -11.26
CA LEU A 31 7.77 22.20 -11.07
C LEU A 31 8.82 21.44 -10.26
N ARG A 32 10.13 21.71 -10.46
CA ARG A 32 11.20 21.12 -9.66
C ARG A 32 11.11 21.51 -8.18
N ILE A 33 10.85 22.78 -7.88
CA ILE A 33 10.67 23.27 -6.50
C ILE A 33 9.46 22.58 -5.86
N TRP A 34 8.34 22.48 -6.57
CA TRP A 34 7.15 21.81 -6.04
C TRP A 34 7.39 20.32 -5.82
N CYS A 35 8.02 19.62 -6.76
CA CYS A 35 8.37 18.22 -6.59
C CYS A 35 9.39 18.00 -5.46
N ASN A 36 10.23 18.97 -5.12
CA ASN A 36 11.17 18.87 -4.00
C ASN A 36 10.52 19.25 -2.66
N ARG A 37 9.52 20.14 -2.67
CA ARG A 37 8.83 20.62 -1.46
C ARG A 37 7.64 19.74 -1.06
N TYR A 38 6.91 19.22 -2.03
CA TYR A 38 5.67 18.48 -1.86
C TYR A 38 5.71 17.09 -2.50
N GLY A 39 6.82 16.74 -3.17
CA GLY A 39 6.99 15.37 -3.64
C GLY A 39 7.12 14.41 -2.46
N PRO A 40 6.93 13.11 -2.70
CA PRO A 40 7.19 12.08 -1.69
C PRO A 40 8.59 12.27 -1.12
N THR A 41 8.70 12.45 0.21
CA THR A 41 9.98 12.60 0.93
C THR A 41 10.92 11.40 0.69
N GLU A 42 10.35 10.25 0.37
CA GLU A 42 11.05 9.05 -0.04
C GLU A 42 10.44 8.53 -1.33
N LEU A 43 11.29 8.10 -2.27
CA LEU A 43 10.88 7.06 -3.20
C LEU A 43 10.47 5.89 -2.31
N VAL A 44 9.18 5.71 -2.07
CA VAL A 44 8.66 4.51 -1.43
C VAL A 44 9.18 3.37 -2.29
N SER A 45 10.20 2.69 -1.78
CA SER A 45 10.70 1.47 -2.38
C SER A 45 9.48 0.57 -2.62
N PRO A 46 9.33 -0.03 -3.81
CA PRO A 46 8.18 -0.88 -4.06
C PRO A 46 8.20 -2.05 -3.07
N GLY A 47 7.33 -1.96 -2.05
CA GLY A 47 6.78 -3.09 -1.30
C GLY A 47 7.75 -3.94 -0.49
N GLU A 48 8.09 -3.49 0.72
CA GLU A 48 8.30 -4.41 1.86
C GLU A 48 7.31 -4.15 3.01
N PRO A 49 6.91 -2.90 3.36
CA PRO A 49 6.02 -2.72 4.51
C PRO A 49 4.57 -3.14 4.23
N LEU A 50 4.08 -3.02 2.99
CA LEU A 50 2.69 -3.37 2.68
C LEU A 50 2.47 -4.88 2.64
N GLU A 51 3.37 -5.64 2.02
CA GLU A 51 3.22 -7.09 1.90
C GLU A 51 3.36 -7.81 3.26
N GLU A 52 4.24 -7.32 4.13
CA GLU A 52 4.40 -7.87 5.48
C GLU A 52 3.19 -7.54 6.37
N GLU A 53 2.66 -6.32 6.29
CA GLU A 53 1.39 -5.97 6.95
C GLU A 53 0.22 -6.79 6.39
N ASP A 54 0.14 -7.00 5.07
CA ASP A 54 -0.86 -7.87 4.44
C ASP A 54 -0.77 -9.30 4.99
N ARG A 55 0.45 -9.82 5.12
CA ARG A 55 0.69 -11.15 5.68
C ARG A 55 0.30 -11.22 7.15
N ARG A 56 0.58 -10.18 7.92
CA ARG A 56 0.17 -10.07 9.33
C ARG A 56 -1.35 -10.03 9.45
N PHE A 57 -2.03 -9.15 8.71
CA PHE A 57 -3.49 -9.06 8.69
C PHE A 57 -4.16 -10.38 8.29
N ARG A 58 -3.60 -11.11 7.31
CA ARG A 58 -4.12 -12.43 6.93
C ARG A 58 -4.00 -13.48 8.03
N ARG A 59 -2.92 -13.43 8.83
CA ARG A 59 -2.76 -14.32 10.01
C ARG A 59 -3.81 -13.99 11.06
N GLU A 60 -3.98 -12.71 11.38
CA GLU A 60 -4.98 -12.23 12.35
C GLU A 60 -6.41 -12.60 11.91
N LEU A 61 -6.74 -12.47 10.62
CA LEU A 61 -8.02 -12.89 10.06
C LEU A 61 -8.26 -14.40 10.18
N THR A 62 -7.23 -15.21 9.93
CA THR A 62 -7.34 -16.67 10.02
C THR A 62 -7.55 -17.12 11.47
N GLU A 63 -6.86 -16.48 12.40
CA GLU A 63 -7.02 -16.75 13.83
C GLU A 63 -8.41 -16.34 14.33
N ALA A 64 -8.89 -15.17 13.95
CA ALA A 64 -10.25 -14.71 14.25
C ALA A 64 -11.32 -15.64 13.66
N GLN A 65 -11.12 -16.12 12.43
CA GLN A 65 -12.03 -17.08 11.81
C GLN A 65 -12.08 -18.40 12.58
N ARG A 66 -10.92 -18.93 12.98
CA ARG A 66 -10.84 -20.17 13.77
C ARG A 66 -11.55 -20.05 15.12
N ALA A 67 -11.39 -18.91 15.79
CA ALA A 67 -12.11 -18.62 17.04
C ALA A 67 -13.63 -18.56 16.79
N ASN A 68 -14.06 -17.89 15.72
CA ASN A 68 -15.46 -17.79 15.35
C ASN A 68 -16.09 -19.16 15.04
N ASP A 69 -15.36 -20.02 14.33
CA ASP A 69 -15.83 -21.37 13.99
C ASP A 69 -16.00 -22.23 15.25
N THR A 70 -15.09 -22.10 16.21
CA THR A 70 -15.19 -22.78 17.51
C THR A 70 -16.45 -22.31 18.25
N LEU A 71 -16.67 -20.99 18.34
CA LEU A 71 -17.84 -20.42 19.00
C LEU A 71 -19.14 -20.83 18.32
N LYS A 72 -19.18 -20.84 16.99
CA LYS A 72 -20.34 -21.32 16.21
C LYS A 72 -20.61 -22.79 16.46
N ALA A 73 -19.58 -23.63 16.50
CA ALA A 73 -19.72 -25.05 16.80
C ALA A 73 -20.26 -25.28 18.21
N THR A 74 -19.74 -24.55 19.21
CA THR A 74 -20.28 -24.61 20.58
C THR A 74 -21.73 -24.12 20.63
N SER A 75 -22.06 -23.02 19.97
CA SER A 75 -23.44 -22.51 19.90
C SER A 75 -24.39 -23.53 19.27
N ALA A 76 -23.99 -24.17 18.18
CA ALA A 76 -24.81 -25.19 17.53
C ALA A 76 -25.05 -26.41 18.43
N LEU A 77 -24.03 -26.85 19.18
CA LEU A 77 -24.19 -27.94 20.15
C LEU A 77 -25.12 -27.56 21.29
N VAL A 78 -24.99 -26.34 21.83
CA VAL A 78 -25.90 -25.86 22.88
C VAL A 78 -27.33 -25.79 22.36
N THR A 79 -27.55 -25.29 21.15
CA THR A 79 -28.88 -25.30 20.52
C THR A 79 -29.41 -26.73 20.35
N ALA A 80 -28.59 -27.67 19.89
CA ALA A 80 -29.00 -29.07 19.73
C ALA A 80 -29.37 -29.76 21.06
N GLU A 81 -28.67 -29.43 22.14
CA GLU A 81 -29.03 -29.89 23.50
C GLU A 81 -30.35 -29.27 23.99
N LEU A 82 -30.61 -28.00 23.65
CA LEU A 82 -31.88 -27.33 23.98
C LEU A 82 -33.08 -27.89 23.19
N ASP A 83 -32.87 -28.30 21.93
CA ASP A 83 -33.92 -28.85 21.07
C ASP A 83 -34.25 -30.32 21.39
N ARG A 84 -33.53 -30.98 22.31
CA ARG A 84 -33.83 -32.36 22.71
C ARG A 84 -35.17 -32.41 23.46
N PRO A 85 -36.15 -33.23 23.01
CA PRO A 85 -37.43 -33.31 23.69
C PRO A 85 -37.23 -33.86 25.10
N THR A 86 -37.57 -33.04 26.10
CA THR A 86 -37.71 -33.46 27.50
C THR A 86 -38.91 -34.41 27.60
N THR A 87 -38.65 -35.68 27.27
CA THR A 87 -39.64 -36.73 27.42
C THR A 87 -39.71 -37.07 28.91
N LYS A 88 -40.85 -36.76 29.53
CA LYS A 88 -41.23 -37.19 30.88
C LYS A 88 -41.19 -38.70 31.04
#